data_AF-A0A497NBA0-F1
#
_entry.id   AF-A0A497NBA0-F1
#
_cell.length_a   1.000
_cell.length_b   1.000
_cell.length_c   1.000
_cell.angle_alpha   90.00
_cell.angle_beta   90.00
_cell.angle_gamma   90.00
#
_symmetry.space_group_name_H-M   'P 1'
#
loop_
_entity.id
_entity.type
_entity.pdbx_description
1 polymer ?
#
loop_
_entity_poly.entity_id
_entity_poly.type
_entity_poly.pdbx_seq_one_letter_code
_entity_poly.pdbx_strand_id
1 'polypeptide(L)'
;MKIIHMDIKHGSVTLIPETLDDFWVLYNVIERGDTVYARTRREIRLNERYSRPEKGRRISAYLGLKVEDVKWDRSMNRLRIHGIICEAP
;
A
#
# COMPACT_ATOMS: atom_id res chain seq x y z
N MET A 1 12.50 1.90 12.76
CA MET A 1 11.05 2.17 12.60
C MET A 1 10.70 3.40 13.39
N LYS A 2 10.04 4.38 12.77
CA LYS A 2 9.55 5.58 13.45
C LYS A 2 8.03 5.56 13.55
N ILE A 3 7.52 5.44 14.77
CA ILE A 3 6.08 5.55 15.04
C ILE A 3 5.72 7.04 15.13
N ILE A 4 4.80 7.51 14.28
CA ILE A 4 4.33 8.90 14.27
C ILE A 4 3.13 9.05 15.19
N HIS A 5 2.18 8.13 15.09
CA HIS A 5 0.94 8.16 15.84
C HIS A 5 0.52 6.73 16.17
N MET A 6 0.03 6.53 17.38
CA MET A 6 -0.45 5.23 17.84
C MET A 6 -1.72 5.45 18.65
N ASP A 7 -2.83 4.96 18.11
CA ASP A 7 -4.12 4.97 18.77
C ASP A 7 -4.58 3.53 19.00
N ILE A 8 -4.18 3.00 20.16
CA ILE A 8 -4.48 1.63 20.56
C ILE A 8 -5.98 1.45 20.82
N LYS A 9 -6.68 2.52 21.22
CA LYS A 9 -8.13 2.45 21.51
C LYS A 9 -8.94 2.24 20.23
N HIS A 10 -8.50 2.85 19.14
CA HIS A 10 -9.13 2.73 17.83
C HIS A 10 -8.42 1.73 16.89
N GLY A 11 -7.39 1.04 17.38
CA GLY A 11 -6.66 0.02 16.63
C GLY A 11 -5.89 0.56 15.42
N SER A 12 -5.40 1.80 15.47
CA SER A 12 -4.70 2.42 14.34
C SER A 12 -3.28 2.84 14.68
N VAL A 13 -2.35 2.61 13.76
CA VAL A 13 -0.93 2.97 13.92
C VAL A 13 -0.43 3.60 12.62
N THR A 14 0.19 4.77 12.75
CA THR A 14 0.89 5.46 11.66
C THR A 14 2.39 5.41 11.93
N LEU A 15 3.14 4.80 11.03
CA LEU A 15 4.57 4.60 11.16
C LEU A 15 5.30 4.81 9.83
N ILE A 16 6.61 5.04 9.90
CA ILE A 16 7.53 5.07 8.77
C ILE A 16 8.59 3.98 9.00
N PRO A 17 8.69 2.97 8.14
CA PRO A 17 9.81 2.04 8.16
C PRO A 17 11.08 2.75 7.66
N GLU A 18 12.18 2.58 8.37
CA GLU A 18 13.49 3.20 8.12
C GLU A 18 14.57 2.16 7.77
N THR A 19 14.42 0.92 8.27
CA THR A 19 15.36 -0.18 8.06
C THR A 19 14.69 -1.39 7.41
N LEU A 20 15.51 -2.33 6.95
CA LEU A 20 15.07 -3.62 6.42
C LEU A 20 14.33 -4.47 7.47
N ASP A 21 14.84 -4.46 8.70
CA ASP A 21 14.26 -5.21 9.82
C ASP A 21 12.86 -4.70 10.18
N ASP A 22 12.60 -3.41 9.98
CA ASP A 22 11.26 -2.85 10.19
C ASP A 22 10.22 -3.52 9.30
N PHE A 23 10.59 -3.84 8.05
CA PHE A 23 9.67 -4.55 7.18
C PHE A 23 9.45 -6.01 7.59
N TRP A 24 10.45 -6.66 8.18
CA TRP A 24 10.27 -7.98 8.76
C TRP A 24 9.28 -7.93 9.93
N VAL A 25 9.35 -6.89 10.76
CA VAL A 25 8.34 -6.66 11.81
C VAL A 25 6.96 -6.46 11.19
N LEU A 26 6.83 -5.56 10.20
CA LEU A 26 5.54 -5.31 9.53
C LEU A 26 4.98 -6.56 8.83
N TYR A 27 5.85 -7.42 8.28
CA TYR A 27 5.44 -8.69 7.68
C TYR A 27 4.76 -9.63 8.68
N ASN A 28 5.20 -9.63 9.93
CA ASN A 28 4.63 -10.47 10.99
C ASN A 28 3.44 -9.82 11.71
N VAL A 29 3.30 -8.49 11.63
CA VAL A 29 2.22 -7.74 12.31
C VAL A 29 1.00 -7.56 11.42
N ILE A 30 1.19 -7.37 10.11
CA ILE A 30 0.09 -7.14 9.16
C ILE A 30 -0.55 -8.47 8.79
N GLU A 31 -1.83 -8.63 9.09
CA GLU A 31 -2.58 -9.84 8.82
C GLU A 31 -3.66 -9.64 7.75
N ARG A 32 -4.15 -10.76 7.23
CA ARG A 32 -5.27 -10.75 6.28
C ARG A 32 -6.52 -10.20 6.96
N GLY A 33 -7.15 -9.21 6.33
CA GLY A 33 -8.34 -8.55 6.85
C GLY A 33 -8.09 -7.16 7.42
N ASP A 34 -6.83 -6.82 7.70
CA ASP A 34 -6.42 -5.48 8.11
C ASP A 34 -6.65 -4.44 7.02
N THR A 35 -6.71 -3.17 7.42
CA THR A 35 -6.77 -2.04 6.49
C THR A 35 -5.47 -1.25 6.57
N VAL A 36 -4.78 -1.15 5.44
CA VAL A 36 -3.52 -0.41 5.33
C VAL A 36 -3.72 0.80 4.43
N TYR A 37 -3.22 1.95 4.88
CA TYR A 37 -3.22 3.17 4.10
C TYR A 37 -1.82 3.54 3.67
N ALA A 38 -1.64 3.80 2.37
CA ALA A 38 -0.35 4.21 1.84
C ALA A 38 -0.49 5.08 0.60
N ARG A 39 0.51 5.94 0.39
CA ARG A 39 0.67 6.68 -0.86
C ARG A 39 1.30 5.77 -1.90
N THR A 40 0.55 5.48 -2.96
CA THR A 40 1.01 4.62 -4.08
C THR A 40 1.03 5.41 -5.39
N ARG A 41 1.66 4.82 -6.42
CA ARG A 41 1.66 5.34 -7.80
C ARG A 41 0.94 4.35 -8.70
N ARG A 42 -0.01 4.82 -9.51
CA ARG A 42 -0.77 3.98 -10.44
C ARG A 42 -0.83 4.62 -11.82
N GLU A 43 -0.87 3.77 -12.84
CA GLU A 43 -1.04 4.18 -14.23
C GLU A 43 -2.53 4.12 -14.57
N ILE A 44 -3.11 5.24 -14.96
CA ILE A 44 -4.49 5.31 -15.45
C ILE A 44 -4.43 5.38 -16.98
N ARG A 45 -5.16 4.47 -17.63
CA ARG A 45 -5.41 4.49 -19.07
C ARG A 45 -6.87 4.85 -19.30
N LEU A 46 -7.11 5.99 -19.93
CA LEU A 46 -8.44 6.38 -20.37
C LEU A 46 -8.68 5.71 -21.72
N ASN A 47 -9.41 4.60 -21.71
CA ASN A 47 -9.80 3.93 -22.95
C ASN A 47 -11.10 4.55 -23.46
N GLU A 48 -11.01 5.63 -24.22
CA GLU A 48 -12.15 6.04 -25.06
C GLU A 48 -12.28 5.06 -26.24
N ARG A 49 -13.50 4.55 -26.45
CA ARG A 49 -13.83 3.42 -27.35
C ARG A 49 -13.41 3.60 -28.82
N TYR A 50 -12.90 4.77 -29.22
CA TYR A 50 -12.48 5.07 -30.59
C TYR A 50 -11.16 5.86 -30.72
N SER A 51 -10.41 6.07 -29.63
CA SER A 51 -9.16 6.86 -29.67
C SER A 51 -7.91 5.98 -29.66
N ARG A 52 -6.89 6.43 -30.40
CA ARG A 52 -5.51 5.89 -30.40
C ARG A 52 -5.06 5.66 -28.95
N PRO A 53 -4.38 4.54 -28.62
CA PRO A 53 -3.95 4.29 -27.25
C PRO A 53 -3.08 5.44 -26.73
N GLU A 54 -3.65 6.29 -25.88
CA GLU A 54 -2.92 7.37 -25.24
C GLU A 54 -1.92 6.78 -24.25
N LYS A 55 -0.74 7.41 -24.13
CA LYS A 55 0.25 7.05 -23.12
C LYS A 55 -0.40 7.20 -21.74
N GLY A 56 -0.57 6.10 -21.02
CA GLY A 56 -1.16 6.10 -19.67
C GLY A 56 -0.47 7.09 -18.74
N ARG A 57 -1.26 7.88 -18.00
CA ARG A 57 -0.73 8.87 -17.06
C ARG A 57 -0.50 8.20 -15.72
N ARG A 58 0.72 8.32 -15.18
CA ARG A 58 1.02 7.90 -13.79
C ARG A 58 0.59 8.99 -12.82
N ILE A 59 -0.33 8.65 -11.93
CA ILE A 59 -0.76 9.51 -10.83
C ILE A 59 -0.33 8.92 -9.48
N SER A 60 -0.12 9.78 -8.49
CA SER A 60 0.06 9.36 -7.11
C SER A 60 -1.25 9.51 -6.36
N ALA A 61 -1.68 8.44 -5.67
CA ALA A 61 -2.92 8.42 -4.90
C ALA A 61 -2.65 7.86 -3.51
N TYR A 62 -3.32 8.42 -2.51
CA TYR A 62 -3.38 7.85 -1.16
C TYR A 62 -4.57 6.90 -1.12
N LEU A 63 -4.33 5.62 -0.84
CA LEU A 63 -5.36 4.58 -0.94
C LEU A 63 -5.42 3.81 0.38
N GLY A 64 -6.64 3.45 0.78
CA GLY A 64 -6.92 2.41 1.75
C GLY A 64 -7.07 1.07 1.05
N LEU A 65 -6.37 0.06 1.55
CA LEU A 65 -6.37 -1.29 1.00
C LEU A 65 -6.68 -2.30 2.11
N LYS A 66 -7.66 -3.16 1.86
CA LYS A 66 -7.97 -4.31 2.70
C LYS A 66 -7.05 -5.47 2.33
N VAL A 67 -6.24 -5.90 3.28
CA VAL A 67 -5.16 -6.87 3.06
C VAL A 67 -5.73 -8.25 2.75
N GLU A 68 -5.30 -8.81 1.62
CA GLU A 68 -5.56 -10.20 1.25
C GLU A 68 -4.32 -11.07 1.42
N ASP A 69 -3.15 -10.52 1.12
CA ASP A 69 -1.88 -11.25 1.14
C ASP A 69 -0.70 -10.30 1.35
N VAL A 70 0.33 -10.79 2.04
CA VAL A 70 1.56 -10.05 2.34
C VAL A 70 2.76 -10.88 1.89
N LYS A 71 3.60 -10.33 1.01
CA LYS A 71 4.77 -11.00 0.46
C LYS A 71 6.05 -10.21 0.70
N TRP A 72 7.10 -10.93 1.04
CA TRP A 72 8.46 -10.39 1.11
C TRP A 72 9.18 -10.58 -0.23
N ASP A 73 9.50 -9.48 -0.91
CA ASP A 73 10.30 -9.50 -2.13
C ASP A 73 11.79 -9.42 -1.76
N ARG A 74 12.43 -10.59 -1.62
CA ARG A 74 13.85 -10.71 -1.23
C ARG A 74 14.81 -10.06 -2.22
N SER A 75 14.44 -9.97 -3.50
CA SER A 75 15.31 -9.40 -4.53
C SER A 75 15.40 -7.87 -4.45
N MET A 76 14.32 -7.24 -3.99
CA MET A 76 14.17 -5.79 -3.96
C MET A 76 13.99 -5.26 -2.54
N ASN A 77 14.17 -6.11 -1.52
CA ASN A 77 14.16 -5.76 -0.11
C ASN A 77 12.92 -4.94 0.28
N ARG A 78 11.74 -5.39 -0.17
CA ARG A 78 10.47 -4.68 0.03
C ARG A 78 9.34 -5.60 0.47
N LEU A 79 8.47 -5.04 1.31
CA LEU A 79 7.20 -5.63 1.68
C LEU A 79 6.13 -5.29 0.63
N ARG A 80 5.49 -6.31 0.07
CA ARG A 80 4.37 -6.17 -0.87
C ARG A 80 3.09 -6.57 -0.17
N ILE A 81 2.13 -5.64 -0.14
CA ILE A 81 0.81 -5.86 0.42
C ILE A 81 -0.17 -5.88 -0.75
N HIS A 82 -0.84 -7.00 -0.93
CA HIS A 82 -1.86 -7.21 -1.94
C HIS A 82 -3.25 -7.21 -1.28
N GLY A 83 -4.23 -6.67 -2.00
CA GLY A 83 -5.61 -6.74 -1.57
C GLY A 83 -6.51 -5.78 -2.33
N ILE A 84 -7.70 -5.57 -1.77
CA ILE A 84 -8.80 -4.85 -2.41
C ILE A 84 -8.78 -3.39 -1.95
N ILE A 85 -8.93 -2.45 -2.87
CA ILE A 85 -9.07 -1.03 -2.52
C ILE A 85 -10.41 -0.83 -1.82
N CYS A 86 -10.38 -0.32 -0.59
CA CYS A 86 -11.58 0.04 0.15
C CYS A 86 -11.83 1.55 0.14
N GLU A 87 -10.78 2.36 0.02
CA GLU A 87 -10.87 3.83 -0.03
C GLU A 87 -9.93 4.40 -1.10
N ALA A 88 -10.46 5.31 -1.91
CA ALA A 88 -9.74 6.04 -2.94
C ALA A 88 -10.24 7.50 -3.01
N PRO A 89 -9.39 8.46 -3.40
CA PRO A 89 -9.79 9.84 -3.66
C PRO A 89 -10.65 9.97 -4.92
#